data_AF-A0A8C6Z4B0-F1
#
_entry.id   AF-A0A8C6Z4B0-F1
#
_cell.length_a   1.000
_cell.length_b   1.000
_cell.length_c   1.000
_cell.angle_alpha   90.00
_cell.angle_beta   90.00
_cell.angle_gamma   90.00
#
_symmetry.space_group_name_H-M   'P 1'
#
loop_
_entity.id
_entity.type
_entity.pdbx_description
1 polymer ?
#
loop_
_entity_poly.entity_id
_entity_poly.type
_entity_poly.pdbx_seq_one_letter_code
_entity_poly.pdbx_strand_id
1 'polypeptide(L)'
;MEVSDTPGAVPALVTEPRFAQRLREYLEAEQVLDARYRLQRMPEGSVALPVLGDKLTEQHMRALQRAQPHARSPLPQDPVPSKAAAVRTPAQRLSRELHGRPWSTSILHIEAVKSYAPHVHHVVLDLECAGLCPRVGSL
;
A
#
# COMPACT_ATOMS: atom_id res chain seq x y z
N MET A 1 -11.14 6.87 18.54
CA MET A 1 -11.55 7.42 17.24
C MET A 1 -10.76 6.63 16.21
N GLU A 2 -11.32 5.49 15.80
CA GLU A 2 -10.60 4.48 15.02
C GLU A 2 -10.63 4.88 13.54
N VAL A 3 -9.44 5.11 12.98
CA VAL A 3 -9.26 5.18 11.53
C VAL A 3 -9.37 3.75 11.03
N SER A 4 -10.56 3.38 10.56
CA SER A 4 -10.76 2.11 9.86
C SER A 4 -9.99 2.17 8.54
N ASP A 5 -8.74 1.70 8.58
CA ASP A 5 -7.98 1.32 7.40
C ASP A 5 -8.66 0.08 6.81
N THR A 6 -9.58 0.28 5.87
CA THR A 6 -10.13 -0.79 5.04
C THR A 6 -9.01 -1.24 4.11
N PRO A 7 -8.43 -2.45 4.30
CA PRO A 7 -7.22 -2.86 3.59
C PRO A 7 -7.60 -3.28 2.17
N GLY A 8 -7.80 -2.29 1.30
CA GLY A 8 -8.13 -2.54 -0.09
C GLY A 8 -8.75 -1.36 -0.82
N ALA A 9 -9.43 -0.45 -0.14
CA ALA A 9 -10.09 0.67 -0.81
C ALA A 9 -9.16 1.90 -0.86
N VAL A 10 -8.84 2.37 -2.06
CA VAL A 10 -7.96 3.53 -2.24
C VAL A 10 -8.82 4.79 -2.30
N PRO A 11 -8.51 5.84 -1.53
CA PRO A 11 -9.25 7.09 -1.59
C PRO A 11 -9.10 7.72 -2.97
N ALA A 12 -10.21 8.18 -3.55
CA ALA A 12 -10.22 8.75 -4.88
C ALA A 12 -11.15 9.95 -5.02
N LEU A 13 -10.63 11.04 -5.58
CA LEU A 13 -11.39 12.24 -5.87
C LEU A 13 -12.20 12.04 -7.14
N VAL A 14 -13.49 12.35 -7.08
CA VAL A 14 -14.40 12.19 -8.22
C VAL A 14 -14.67 13.55 -8.86
N THR A 15 -14.52 13.61 -10.18
CA THR A 15 -14.76 14.82 -10.98
C THR A 15 -15.40 14.48 -12.33
N GLU A 16 -16.01 15.45 -12.98
CA GLU A 16 -16.53 15.26 -14.34
C GLU A 16 -15.38 15.10 -15.36
N PRO A 17 -15.57 14.35 -16.47
CA PRO A 17 -14.51 14.06 -17.44
C PRO A 17 -13.80 15.28 -18.01
N ARG A 18 -14.53 16.39 -18.24
CA ARG A 18 -13.97 17.64 -18.78
C ARG A 18 -12.95 18.31 -17.86
N PHE A 19 -13.00 18.02 -16.57
CA PHE A 19 -12.10 18.58 -15.56
C PHE A 19 -11.06 17.57 -15.07
N ALA A 20 -11.19 16.29 -15.45
CA ALA A 20 -10.31 15.22 -15.02
C ALA A 20 -8.84 15.47 -15.36
N GLN A 21 -8.55 16.01 -16.55
CA GLN A 21 -7.18 16.28 -16.97
C GLN A 21 -6.52 17.39 -16.13
N ARG A 22 -7.23 18.50 -15.90
CA ARG A 22 -6.74 19.61 -15.09
C ARG A 22 -6.53 19.20 -13.63
N LEU A 23 -7.47 18.42 -13.08
CA LEU A 23 -7.34 17.92 -11.72
C LEU A 23 -6.15 16.95 -11.60
N ARG A 24 -5.94 16.10 -12.60
CA ARG A 24 -4.78 15.21 -12.66
C ARG A 24 -3.47 15.99 -12.61
N GLU A 25 -3.32 17.02 -13.45
CA GLU A 25 -2.10 17.85 -13.49
C GLU A 25 -1.81 18.51 -12.14
N TYR A 26 -2.85 19.01 -11.46
CA TYR A 26 -2.71 19.55 -10.11
C TYR A 26 -2.25 18.49 -9.10
N LEU A 27 -2.87 17.31 -9.09
CA LEU A 27 -2.52 16.23 -8.17
C LEU A 27 -1.11 15.67 -8.43
N GLU A 28 -0.67 15.65 -9.70
CA GLU A 28 0.70 15.29 -10.07
C GLU A 28 1.72 16.34 -9.60
N ALA A 29 1.41 17.64 -9.80
CA ALA A 29 2.27 18.74 -9.35
C ALA A 29 2.44 18.77 -7.83
N GLU A 30 1.35 18.54 -7.08
CA GLU A 30 1.37 18.49 -5.61
C GLU A 30 1.83 17.12 -5.06
N GLN A 31 2.14 16.15 -5.93
CA GLN A 31 2.51 14.77 -5.56
C GLN A 31 1.49 14.06 -4.66
N VAL A 32 0.22 14.38 -4.82
CA VAL A 32 -0.90 13.77 -4.08
C VAL A 32 -1.58 12.68 -4.91
N LEU A 33 -1.29 12.56 -6.21
CA LEU A 33 -1.80 11.48 -7.06
C LEU A 33 -1.14 10.14 -6.73
N ASP A 34 -1.94 9.09 -6.52
CA ASP A 34 -1.43 7.73 -6.37
C ASP A 34 -1.25 7.05 -7.74
N ALA A 35 -0.06 7.22 -8.33
CA ALA A 35 0.31 6.66 -9.64
C ALA A 35 0.36 5.11 -9.68
N ARG A 36 0.21 4.44 -8.54
CA ARG A 36 0.10 2.97 -8.50
C ARG A 36 -1.22 2.51 -9.10
N TYR A 37 -2.23 3.37 -9.14
CA TYR A 37 -3.57 3.04 -9.60
C TYR A 37 -3.99 3.87 -10.81
N ARG A 38 -4.86 3.32 -11.65
CA ARG A 38 -5.40 4.00 -12.83
C ARG A 38 -6.60 4.86 -12.45
N LEU A 39 -6.80 5.92 -13.22
CA LEU A 39 -8.06 6.66 -13.22
C LEU A 39 -9.19 5.75 -13.70
N GLN A 40 -10.34 5.83 -13.05
CA GLN A 40 -11.48 4.96 -13.33
C GLN A 40 -12.68 5.81 -13.75
N ARG A 41 -13.42 5.34 -14.78
CA ARG A 41 -14.73 5.92 -15.11
C ARG A 41 -15.77 5.26 -14.23
N MET A 42 -16.51 6.07 -13.50
CA MET A 42 -17.58 5.64 -12.64
C MET A 42 -18.87 5.40 -13.46
N PRO A 43 -19.82 4.58 -12.98
CA PRO A 43 -21.08 4.30 -13.67
C PRO A 43 -21.89 5.56 -13.98
N GLU A 44 -21.78 6.60 -13.15
CA GLU A 44 -22.43 7.90 -13.35
C GLU A 44 -21.76 8.80 -14.41
N GLY A 45 -20.71 8.32 -15.08
CA GLY A 45 -19.97 9.07 -16.10
C GLY A 45 -18.89 10.00 -15.55
N SER A 46 -18.73 10.08 -14.23
CA SER A 46 -17.63 10.80 -13.59
C SER A 46 -16.31 10.01 -13.67
N VAL A 47 -15.19 10.66 -13.39
CA VAL A 47 -13.86 10.07 -13.34
C VAL A 47 -13.32 10.14 -11.92
N ALA A 48 -12.87 9.02 -11.39
CA ALA A 48 -12.22 8.90 -10.10
C ALA A 48 -10.70 8.91 -10.26
N LEU A 49 -10.05 9.82 -9.53
CA LEU A 49 -8.61 10.04 -9.52
C LEU A 49 -8.04 9.55 -8.17
N PRO A 50 -7.19 8.51 -8.16
CA PRO A 50 -6.67 7.94 -6.93
C PRO A 50 -5.70 8.91 -6.23
N VAL A 51 -5.89 9.13 -4.94
CA VAL A 51 -5.09 10.06 -4.14
C VAL A 51 -4.38 9.34 -3.01
N LEU A 52 -3.22 9.85 -2.62
CA LEU A 52 -2.51 9.43 -1.43
C LEU A 52 -3.22 10.06 -0.23
N GLY A 53 -4.05 9.28 0.48
CA GLY A 53 -4.84 9.76 1.63
C GLY A 53 -4.00 10.52 2.66
N ASP A 54 -2.80 10.01 2.96
CA ASP A 54 -1.89 10.60 3.93
C ASP A 54 -1.26 11.93 3.49
N LYS A 55 -1.30 12.25 2.19
CA LYS A 55 -0.77 13.51 1.62
C LYS A 55 -1.84 14.53 1.27
N LEU A 56 -3.11 14.12 1.28
CA LEU A 56 -4.24 15.00 1.00
C LEU A 56 -4.63 15.80 2.25
N THR A 57 -3.88 16.88 2.51
CA THR A 57 -4.16 17.80 3.64
C THR A 57 -5.45 18.61 3.44
N GLU A 58 -6.01 19.15 4.53
CA GLU A 58 -7.13 20.10 4.46
C GLU A 58 -6.83 21.33 3.58
N GLN A 59 -5.57 21.77 3.55
CA GLN A 59 -5.16 22.89 2.71
C GLN A 59 -5.30 22.56 1.22
N HIS A 60 -4.89 21.35 0.82
CA HIS A 60 -5.12 20.86 -0.55
C HIS A 60 -6.61 20.78 -0.86
N MET A 61 -7.44 20.30 0.08
CA MET A 61 -8.89 20.24 -0.09
C MET A 61 -9.50 21.64 -0.29
N ARG A 62 -9.11 22.64 0.51
CA ARG A 62 -9.59 24.02 0.36
C ARG A 62 -9.10 24.66 -0.95
N ALA A 63 -7.88 24.34 -1.39
CA ALA A 63 -7.35 24.81 -2.66
C ALA A 63 -8.11 24.19 -3.85
N LEU A 64 -8.39 22.88 -3.80
CA LEU A 64 -9.22 22.18 -4.77
C LEU A 64 -10.63 22.77 -4.84
N GLN A 65 -11.29 23.01 -3.70
CA GLN A 65 -12.64 23.59 -3.68
C GLN A 65 -12.67 24.98 -4.33
N ARG A 66 -11.64 25.81 -4.10
CA ARG A 66 -11.51 27.12 -4.74
C ARG A 66 -11.26 27.00 -6.25
N ALA A 67 -10.45 26.04 -6.66
CA ALA A 67 -10.08 25.85 -8.06
C ALA A 67 -11.17 25.15 -8.87
N GLN A 68 -11.88 24.19 -8.27
CA GLN A 68 -12.79 23.23 -8.91
C GLN A 68 -13.95 22.87 -7.95
N PRO A 69 -15.10 23.58 -8.01
CA PRO A 69 -16.24 23.35 -7.11
C PRO A 69 -16.91 21.97 -7.26
N HIS A 70 -16.66 21.29 -8.38
CA HIS A 70 -17.26 20.00 -8.74
C HIS A 70 -16.41 18.79 -8.34
N ALA A 71 -15.22 19.00 -7.78
CA ALA A 71 -14.41 17.92 -7.21
C ALA A 71 -15.06 17.44 -5.90
N ARG A 72 -15.58 16.22 -5.89
CA ARG A 72 -16.22 15.62 -4.72
C ARG A 72 -15.19 14.96 -3.81
N SER A 73 -15.53 14.86 -2.53
CA SER A 73 -14.69 14.25 -1.49
C SER A 73 -14.24 12.84 -1.87
N PRO A 74 -13.07 12.40 -1.37
CA PRO A 74 -12.55 11.07 -1.68
C PRO A 74 -13.56 9.98 -1.35
N LEU A 75 -13.89 9.15 -2.34
CA LEU A 75 -14.65 7.92 -2.13
C LEU A 75 -13.67 6.74 -2.12
N PRO A 76 -13.86 5.77 -1.21
CA PRO A 76 -13.14 4.51 -1.28
C PRO A 76 -13.55 3.78 -2.56
N GLN A 77 -12.59 3.44 -3.43
CA GLN A 77 -12.83 2.68 -4.66
C GLN A 77 -11.94 1.44 -4.74
N ASP A 78 -12.41 0.43 -5.46
CA ASP A 78 -11.61 -0.76 -5.78
C ASP A 78 -10.42 -0.38 -6.67
N PRO A 79 -9.18 -0.61 -6.24
CA PRO A 79 -8.01 -0.14 -6.96
C PRO A 79 -7.72 -0.97 -8.21
N VAL A 80 -7.68 -0.32 -9.38
CA VAL A 80 -7.14 -0.92 -10.60
C VAL A 80 -5.67 -0.54 -10.75
N PRO A 81 -4.71 -1.49 -10.66
CA PRO A 81 -3.29 -1.16 -10.76
C PRO A 81 -2.90 -0.62 -12.14
N SER A 82 -1.97 0.34 -12.15
CA SER A 82 -1.33 0.82 -13.37
C SER A 82 -0.57 -0.32 -14.08
N LYS A 83 -0.26 -0.17 -15.37
CA LYS A 83 0.54 -1.20 -16.08
C LYS A 83 1.86 -1.45 -15.38
N ALA A 84 2.52 -0.39 -14.91
CA ALA A 84 3.76 -0.48 -14.16
C ALA A 84 3.57 -1.17 -12.80
N ALA A 85 2.51 -0.84 -12.06
CA ALA A 85 2.21 -1.48 -10.78
C ALA A 85 1.76 -2.95 -10.91
N ALA A 86 1.20 -3.32 -12.06
CA ALA A 86 0.85 -4.71 -12.36
C ALA A 86 2.09 -5.58 -12.66
N VAL A 87 3.16 -4.97 -13.18
CA VAL A 87 4.43 -5.66 -13.44
C VAL A 87 5.20 -5.81 -12.15
N ARG A 88 5.25 -7.04 -11.64
CA ARG A 88 6.02 -7.37 -10.43
C ARG A 88 7.48 -7.62 -10.82
N THR A 89 8.40 -6.93 -10.16
CA THR A 89 9.84 -7.22 -10.31
C THR A 89 10.16 -8.61 -9.75
N PRO A 90 11.26 -9.27 -10.19
CA PRO A 90 11.69 -10.53 -9.60
C PRO A 90 11.85 -10.46 -8.08
N ALA A 91 12.38 -9.36 -7.56
CA ALA A 91 12.50 -9.11 -6.12
C ALA A 91 11.14 -9.01 -5.43
N GLN A 92 10.14 -8.35 -6.02
CA GLN A 92 8.77 -8.29 -5.47
C GLN A 92 8.05 -9.65 -5.55
N ARG A 93 8.36 -10.47 -6.56
CA ARG A 93 7.84 -11.84 -6.64
C ARG A 93 8.43 -12.70 -5.53
N LEU A 94 9.77 -12.71 -5.42
CA LEU A 94 10.49 -13.43 -4.37
C LEU A 94 10.06 -12.96 -2.97
N SER A 95 9.99 -11.65 -2.75
CA SER A 95 9.49 -11.05 -1.50
C SER A 95 8.08 -11.52 -1.16
N ARG A 96 7.16 -11.63 -2.12
CA ARG A 96 5.82 -12.14 -1.85
C ARG A 96 5.82 -13.63 -1.54
N GLU A 97 6.63 -14.40 -2.24
CA GLU A 97 6.77 -15.84 -2.03
C GLU A 97 7.38 -16.15 -0.65
N LEU A 98 8.33 -15.32 -0.20
CA LEU A 98 8.98 -15.42 1.10
C LEU A 98 8.13 -14.83 2.22
N HIS A 99 7.65 -13.58 2.10
CA HIS A 99 6.97 -12.86 3.20
C HIS A 99 5.44 -13.03 3.22
N GLY A 100 4.83 -13.57 2.16
CA GLY A 100 3.38 -13.79 2.09
C GLY A 100 2.90 -15.07 2.79
N ARG A 101 3.81 -15.82 3.41
CA ARG A 101 3.50 -17.05 4.15
C ARG A 101 3.87 -16.82 5.61
N PRO A 102 3.09 -17.33 6.58
CA PRO A 102 3.53 -17.31 7.96
C PRO A 102 4.74 -18.24 8.09
N TRP A 103 5.77 -17.79 8.81
CA TRP A 103 6.94 -18.61 9.12
C TRP A 103 6.78 -19.14 10.53
N SER A 104 7.12 -20.40 10.73
CA SER A 104 7.36 -20.96 12.05
C SER A 104 8.86 -21.00 12.26
N THR A 105 9.33 -20.41 13.36
CA THR A 105 10.72 -20.51 13.81
C THR A 105 10.75 -21.31 15.10
N SER A 106 11.52 -22.39 15.11
CA SER A 106 11.74 -23.21 16.30
C SER A 106 13.20 -23.07 16.72
N ILE A 107 13.43 -22.78 17.99
CA ILE A 107 14.78 -22.75 18.57
C ILE A 107 15.26 -24.18 18.74
N LEU A 108 16.34 -24.54 18.06
CA LEU A 108 16.95 -25.87 18.17
C LEU A 108 17.97 -25.90 19.28
N HIS A 109 18.85 -24.90 19.33
CA HIS A 109 19.94 -24.84 20.30
C HIS A 109 20.32 -23.39 20.59
N ILE A 110 20.66 -23.12 21.85
CA ILE A 110 21.18 -21.83 22.31
C ILE A 110 22.46 -22.11 23.07
N GLU A 111 23.58 -21.58 22.60
CA GLU A 111 24.88 -21.74 23.24
C GLU A 111 25.49 -20.39 23.60
N ALA A 112 25.77 -20.17 24.88
CA ALA A 112 26.59 -19.05 25.29
C ALA A 112 28.04 -19.34 24.90
N VAL A 113 28.61 -18.50 24.04
CA VAL A 113 30.02 -18.63 23.61
C VAL A 113 30.89 -17.61 24.31
N LYS A 114 32.21 -17.84 24.24
CA LYS A 114 33.21 -16.93 24.80
C LYS A 114 32.95 -15.51 24.28
N SER A 115 32.74 -14.60 25.23
CA SER A 115 32.49 -13.20 24.91
C SER A 115 33.81 -12.46 24.77
N TYR A 116 33.96 -11.70 23.68
CA TYR A 116 35.18 -10.95 23.37
C TYR A 116 35.11 -9.48 23.80
N ALA A 117 33.99 -9.03 24.36
CA ALA A 117 33.81 -7.66 24.86
C ALA A 117 33.25 -7.66 26.29
N PRO A 118 33.71 -6.74 27.16
CA PRO A 118 33.10 -6.53 28.48
C PRO A 118 31.62 -6.20 28.32
N HIS A 119 30.77 -6.80 29.15
CA HIS A 119 29.31 -6.57 29.21
C HIS A 119 28.50 -6.99 27.97
N VAL A 120 29.07 -7.74 27.03
CA VAL A 120 28.34 -8.28 25.87
C VAL A 120 28.25 -9.79 25.98
N HIS A 121 27.05 -10.34 26.04
CA HIS A 121 26.83 -11.78 25.95
C HIS A 121 26.79 -12.21 24.48
N HIS A 122 27.77 -13.04 24.08
CA HIS A 122 27.74 -13.69 22.78
C HIS A 122 27.02 -15.02 22.90
N VAL A 123 26.01 -15.22 22.05
CA VAL A 123 25.20 -16.43 22.01
C VAL A 123 25.11 -16.90 20.57
N VAL A 124 25.34 -18.18 20.35
CA VAL A 124 25.04 -18.86 19.08
C VAL A 124 23.64 -19.44 19.21
N LEU A 125 22.80 -19.16 18.22
CA LEU A 125 21.40 -19.57 18.16
C LEU A 125 21.18 -20.37 16.89
N ASP A 126 20.83 -21.63 17.05
CA ASP A 126 20.41 -22.49 15.96
C ASP A 126 18.89 -22.45 15.86
N LEU A 127 18.38 -22.09 14.67
CA LEU A 127 16.95 -22.00 14.38
C LEU A 127 16.60 -22.93 13.25
N GLU A 128 15.48 -23.63 13.40
CA GLU A 128 14.75 -24.19 12.28
C GLU A 128 13.73 -23.16 11.79
N CYS A 129 13.81 -22.82 10.51
CA CYS A 129 12.88 -21.91 9.85
C CYS A 129 12.04 -22.71 8.85
N ALA A 130 10.76 -22.92 9.16
CA ALA A 130 9.83 -23.61 8.27
C ALA A 130 8.77 -22.64 7.76
N GLY A 131 8.61 -22.57 6.43
CA GLY A 131 7.46 -21.89 5.84
C GLY A 131 6.18 -22.69 6.11
N LEU A 132 5.20 -22.09 6.78
CA LEU A 132 3.89 -22.72 6.96
C LEU A 132 3.18 -22.72 5.61
N CYS A 133 3.22 -23.87 4.93
CA CYS A 133 2.33 -24.13 3.81
C CYS A 133 0.94 -24.39 4.43
N PRO A 134 -0.11 -23.60 4.16
CA PRO A 134 -1.44 -23.98 4.57
C PRO A 134 -1.74 -25.33 3.92
N ARG A 135 -1.87 -26.37 4.74
CA ARG A 135 -2.42 -27.65 4.27
C ARG A 135 -3.82 -27.32 3.76
N VAL A 136 -3.99 -27.27 2.44
CA VAL A 136 -5.31 -27.33 1.83
C VAL A 136 -5.86 -28.68 2.29
N GLY A 137 -6.79 -28.64 3.24
CA GLY A 137 -7.50 -29.83 3.69
C GLY A 137 -8.23 -30.41 2.49
N SER A 138 -7.80 -31.59 2.06
CA SER A 138 -8.59 -32.42 1.16
C SER A 138 -9.87 -32.81 1.89
N LEU A 139 -11.01 -32.47 1.28
CA LEU A 139 -12.34 -32.98 1.62
C LEU A 139 -12.38 -34.50 1.51
#